data_AF-A0A2D5E3L3-F1
#
_entry.id   AF-A0A2D5E3L3-F1
#
_cell.length_a   1.000
_cell.length_b   1.000
_cell.length_c   1.000
_cell.angle_alpha   90.00
_cell.angle_beta   90.00
_cell.angle_gamma   90.00
#
_symmetry.space_group_name_H-M   'P 1'
#
loop_
_entity.id
_entity.type
_entity.pdbx_description
1 polymer ?
#
loop_
_entity_poly.entity_id
_entity_poly.type
_entity_poly.pdbx_seq_one_letter_code
_entity_poly.pdbx_strand_id
1 'polypeptide(L)'
;MNYSKRGAWHLRACRVVMIMDHHPPNASPEMLARTTLVHVTRDPRGILASMLKSQRETHPLGPRYDTLGEMARNRPLLQNLDDADGYRLLLEKSTLLALAIESMIRLEEVGCPVDRIDFRDISTDPGNAIERILRGIGVSTDDVESLADEFSFAKLHQGNPHYRRGNPDSWQEELPDDVIRGFEEKWGHELKTLGYSATT
;
A
#
# COMPACT_ATOMS: atom_id res chain seq x y z
N MET A 1 -22.79 -6.53 11.40
CA MET A 1 -21.79 -6.17 12.42
C MET A 1 -21.35 -4.73 12.12
N ASN A 2 -21.45 -3.80 13.07
CA ASN A 2 -21.34 -2.36 12.82
C ASN A 2 -19.87 -1.94 12.63
N TYR A 3 -19.44 -1.75 11.38
CA TYR A 3 -18.04 -1.43 11.00
C TYR A 3 -17.54 -0.09 11.57
N SER A 4 -18.44 0.83 11.93
CA SER A 4 -18.08 2.14 12.51
C SER A 4 -17.36 2.04 13.86
N LYS A 5 -17.63 0.99 14.65
CA LYS A 5 -16.97 0.81 15.95
C LYS A 5 -15.53 0.29 15.83
N ARG A 6 -15.15 -0.41 14.74
CA ARG A 6 -13.78 -0.92 14.59
C ARG A 6 -12.77 0.18 14.22
N GLY A 7 -13.16 1.17 13.41
CA GLY A 7 -12.25 2.25 12.99
C GLY A 7 -11.65 3.04 14.15
N ALA A 8 -12.47 3.40 15.14
CA ALA A 8 -12.04 4.16 16.32
C ALA A 8 -11.07 3.40 17.24
N TRP A 9 -11.28 2.08 17.41
CA TRP A 9 -10.39 1.24 18.22
C TRP A 9 -9.10 0.87 17.47
N HIS A 10 -9.19 0.68 16.15
CA HIS A 10 -8.03 0.41 15.31
C HIS A 10 -7.08 1.61 15.27
N LEU A 11 -7.57 2.84 15.06
CA LEU A 11 -6.71 4.04 15.09
C LEU A 11 -6.18 4.39 16.49
N ARG A 12 -6.90 4.03 17.56
CA ARG A 12 -6.39 4.17 18.94
C ARG A 12 -5.25 3.19 19.26
N ALA A 13 -5.16 2.06 18.55
CA ALA A 13 -4.17 1.00 18.80
C ALA A 13 -3.07 0.94 17.73
N CYS A 14 -3.37 1.33 16.49
CA CYS A 14 -2.47 1.33 15.34
C CYS A 14 -2.10 2.77 15.02
N ARG A 15 -0.94 3.19 15.53
CA ARG A 15 -0.29 4.46 15.20
C ARG A 15 0.51 4.41 13.89
N VAL A 16 0.54 3.25 13.24
CA VAL A 16 1.10 3.05 11.89
C VAL A 16 -0.08 2.76 10.96
N VAL A 17 -0.20 3.54 9.89
CA VAL A 17 -1.25 3.33 8.87
C VAL A 17 -0.58 2.94 7.56
N MET A 18 -1.01 1.81 7.03
CA MET A 18 -0.43 1.20 5.83
C MET A 18 -1.25 1.56 4.58
N ILE A 19 -0.58 1.52 3.42
CA ILE A 19 -1.08 1.74 2.05
C ILE A 19 -2.44 1.08 1.76
N MET A 20 -2.73 -0.06 2.39
CA MET A 20 -3.90 -0.92 2.16
C MET A 20 -4.77 -1.09 3.42
N ASP A 21 -4.58 -0.30 4.47
CA ASP A 21 -5.59 -0.27 5.54
C ASP A 21 -6.86 0.28 4.89
N HIS A 22 -7.80 -0.57 4.52
CA HIS A 22 -9.01 -0.19 3.79
C HIS A 22 -10.11 0.38 4.70
N HIS A 23 -9.71 1.02 5.80
CA HIS A 23 -10.60 1.61 6.79
C HIS A 23 -10.33 3.07 7.26
N PRO A 24 -9.34 3.84 6.77
CA PRO A 24 -9.36 5.29 6.97
C PRO A 24 -10.56 5.98 6.32
N PRO A 25 -11.30 5.48 5.29
CA PRO A 25 -12.56 6.13 4.89
C PRO A 25 -13.60 6.18 6.01
N ASN A 26 -13.49 5.31 7.03
CA ASN A 26 -14.41 5.31 8.18
C ASN A 26 -13.90 6.10 9.39
N ALA A 27 -12.68 6.63 9.35
CA ALA A 27 -12.19 7.56 10.36
C ALA A 27 -12.71 8.96 10.05
N SER A 28 -13.31 9.65 11.02
CA SER A 28 -13.69 11.05 10.79
C SER A 28 -12.43 11.92 10.66
N PRO A 29 -12.48 13.04 9.92
CA PRO A 29 -11.36 14.00 9.86
C PRO A 29 -10.84 14.40 11.25
N GLU A 30 -11.75 14.58 12.22
CA GLU A 30 -11.41 14.93 13.60
C GLU A 30 -10.65 13.81 14.33
N MET A 31 -10.93 12.55 13.99
CA MET A 31 -10.23 11.41 14.56
C MET A 31 -8.82 11.29 13.97
N LEU A 32 -8.68 11.44 12.65
CA LEU A 32 -7.39 11.41 11.98
C LEU A 32 -6.48 12.52 12.52
N ALA A 33 -6.97 13.75 12.56
CA ALA A 33 -6.20 14.92 13.03
C ALA A 33 -5.78 14.87 14.52
N ARG A 34 -6.39 13.98 15.32
CA ARG A 34 -6.08 13.83 16.77
C ARG A 34 -5.22 12.60 17.07
N THR A 35 -4.94 11.78 16.07
CA THR A 35 -4.19 10.54 16.26
C THR A 35 -2.73 10.77 15.86
N THR A 36 -1.79 10.30 16.68
CA THR A 36 -0.38 10.23 16.27
C THR A 36 -0.23 9.12 15.23
N LEU A 37 0.16 9.49 14.01
CA LEU A 37 0.25 8.57 12.88
C LEU A 37 1.64 8.61 12.26
N VAL A 38 2.20 7.44 11.98
CA VAL A 38 3.26 7.24 10.99
C VAL A 38 2.59 6.68 9.73
N HIS A 39 2.75 7.36 8.61
CA HIS A 39 2.15 6.94 7.36
C HIS A 39 3.17 6.20 6.51
N VAL A 40 2.87 4.94 6.19
CA VAL A 40 3.68 4.16 5.24
C VAL A 40 3.09 4.34 3.85
N THR A 41 3.89 4.81 2.90
CA THR A 41 3.48 5.05 1.50
C THR A 41 4.17 4.11 0.54
N ARG A 42 3.63 3.99 -0.68
CA ARG A 42 4.28 3.35 -1.82
C ARG A 42 3.80 4.00 -3.09
N ASP A 43 4.67 4.05 -4.10
CA ASP A 43 4.30 4.50 -5.43
C ASP A 43 3.05 3.74 -5.92
N PRO A 44 1.94 4.43 -6.26
CA PRO A 44 0.73 3.79 -6.75
C PRO A 44 0.92 2.89 -7.97
N ARG A 45 1.93 3.15 -8.81
CA ARG A 45 2.30 2.27 -9.93
C ARG A 45 2.88 0.95 -9.43
N GLY A 46 3.69 1.01 -8.37
CA GLY A 46 4.18 -0.15 -7.62
C GLY A 46 3.05 -0.95 -6.96
N ILE A 47 1.98 -0.29 -6.52
CA ILE A 47 0.77 -0.96 -6.02
C ILE A 47 0.11 -1.73 -7.16
N LEU A 48 -0.19 -1.09 -8.30
CA LEU A 48 -0.77 -1.76 -9.47
C LEU A 48 0.06 -2.96 -9.94
N ALA A 49 1.38 -2.79 -10.03
CA ALA A 49 2.31 -3.87 -10.39
C ALA A 49 2.21 -5.06 -9.42
N SER A 50 2.04 -4.77 -8.12
CA SER A 50 1.83 -5.79 -7.09
C SER A 50 0.43 -6.41 -7.11
N MET A 51 -0.59 -5.67 -7.57
CA MET A 51 -1.99 -6.09 -7.56
C MET A 51 -2.27 -7.23 -8.54
N LEU A 52 -1.59 -7.28 -9.68
CA LEU A 52 -1.81 -8.34 -10.66
C LEU A 52 -1.65 -9.73 -10.05
N LYS A 53 -0.48 -9.98 -9.43
CA LYS A 53 -0.21 -11.29 -8.80
C LYS A 53 -1.09 -11.53 -7.58
N SER A 54 -1.41 -10.50 -6.80
CA SER A 54 -2.27 -10.64 -5.62
C SER A 54 -3.69 -11.05 -5.97
N GLN A 55 -4.30 -10.36 -6.93
CA GLN A 55 -5.65 -10.65 -7.38
C GLN A 55 -5.72 -11.94 -8.20
N ARG A 56 -4.68 -12.25 -8.99
CA ARG A 56 -4.65 -13.45 -9.84
C ARG A 56 -4.54 -14.75 -9.04
N GLU A 57 -3.67 -14.81 -8.03
CA GLU A 57 -3.37 -16.11 -7.42
C GLU A 57 -2.87 -16.10 -5.96
N THR A 58 -2.18 -15.07 -5.47
CA THR A 58 -1.52 -15.22 -4.16
C THR A 58 -2.44 -14.95 -2.99
N HIS A 59 -3.41 -14.04 -3.11
CA HIS A 59 -4.27 -13.69 -1.96
C HIS A 59 -5.50 -14.61 -1.87
N PRO A 60 -5.83 -15.15 -0.69
CA PRO A 60 -7.04 -15.96 -0.54
C PRO A 60 -8.29 -15.12 -0.78
N LEU A 61 -9.33 -15.72 -1.37
CA LEU A 61 -10.66 -15.10 -1.40
C LEU A 61 -11.26 -15.16 0.00
N GLY A 62 -11.96 -14.10 0.39
CA GLY A 62 -12.71 -14.09 1.63
C GLY A 62 -12.84 -12.70 2.24
N PRO A 63 -13.75 -12.53 3.21
CA PRO A 63 -14.12 -11.22 3.75
C PRO A 63 -12.98 -10.47 4.45
N ARG A 64 -11.86 -11.15 4.73
CA ARG A 64 -10.65 -10.54 5.30
C ARG A 64 -9.75 -9.88 4.26
N TYR A 65 -9.68 -10.44 3.06
CA TYR A 65 -8.71 -10.04 2.03
C TYR A 65 -9.40 -9.40 0.82
N ASP A 66 -10.65 -9.79 0.55
CA ASP A 66 -11.48 -9.32 -0.55
C ASP A 66 -12.73 -8.60 -0.05
N THR A 67 -12.52 -7.54 0.72
CA THR A 67 -13.59 -6.82 1.42
C THR A 67 -14.63 -6.22 0.47
N LEU A 68 -14.24 -5.90 -0.78
CA LEU A 68 -15.11 -5.34 -1.82
C LEU A 68 -15.55 -6.37 -2.87
N GLY A 69 -15.15 -7.64 -2.71
CA GLY A 69 -15.40 -8.70 -3.70
C GLY A 69 -14.70 -8.48 -5.04
N GLU A 70 -13.73 -7.55 -5.13
CA GLU A 70 -13.04 -7.22 -6.36
C GLU A 70 -12.16 -8.38 -6.84
N MET A 71 -11.42 -9.01 -5.93
CA MET A 71 -10.57 -10.15 -6.28
C MET A 71 -11.42 -11.33 -6.77
N ALA A 72 -12.55 -11.62 -6.12
CA ALA A 72 -13.46 -12.68 -6.54
C ALA A 72 -14.03 -12.42 -7.95
N ARG A 73 -14.34 -11.16 -8.30
CA ARG A 73 -14.80 -10.78 -9.64
C ARG A 73 -13.69 -10.86 -10.69
N ASN A 74 -12.50 -10.36 -10.37
CA ASN A 74 -11.43 -10.18 -11.34
C ASN A 74 -10.59 -11.45 -11.55
N ARG A 75 -10.42 -12.29 -10.52
CA ARG A 75 -9.55 -13.49 -10.56
C ARG A 75 -9.79 -14.41 -11.76
N PRO A 76 -11.02 -14.85 -12.08
CA PRO A 76 -11.23 -15.74 -13.22
C PRO A 76 -10.86 -15.08 -14.55
N LEU A 77 -10.99 -13.75 -14.68
CA LEU A 77 -10.54 -13.03 -15.87
C LEU A 77 -9.01 -12.96 -15.91
N LEU A 78 -8.39 -12.51 -14.82
CA LEU A 78 -6.94 -12.33 -14.71
C LEU A 78 -6.14 -13.62 -14.89
N GLN A 79 -6.71 -14.78 -14.57
CA GLN A 79 -6.08 -16.10 -14.79
C GLN A 79 -5.99 -16.48 -16.27
N ASN A 80 -6.82 -15.88 -17.13
CA ASN A 80 -6.87 -16.16 -18.57
C ASN A 80 -6.25 -15.05 -19.43
N LEU A 81 -5.89 -13.91 -18.82
CA LEU A 81 -5.22 -12.80 -19.49
C LEU A 81 -3.71 -12.90 -19.34
N ASP A 82 -2.98 -12.44 -20.35
CA ASP A 82 -1.56 -12.15 -20.19
C ASP A 82 -1.34 -10.98 -19.19
N ASP A 83 -0.08 -10.70 -18.87
CA ASP A 83 0.24 -9.68 -17.87
C ASP A 83 -0.14 -8.27 -18.34
N ALA A 84 0.05 -7.97 -19.62
CA ALA A 84 -0.25 -6.65 -20.17
C ALA A 84 -1.74 -6.35 -20.09
N ASP A 85 -2.59 -7.29 -20.54
CA ASP A 85 -4.04 -7.15 -20.47
C ASP A 85 -4.55 -7.21 -19.02
N GLY A 86 -3.88 -7.99 -18.16
CA GLY A 86 -4.16 -8.00 -16.73
C GLY A 86 -3.95 -6.62 -16.08
N TYR A 87 -2.85 -5.94 -16.40
CA TYR A 87 -2.60 -4.59 -15.90
C TYR A 87 -3.60 -3.56 -16.45
N ARG A 88 -3.95 -3.63 -17.74
CA ARG A 88 -4.99 -2.77 -18.34
C ARG A 88 -6.34 -2.94 -17.64
N LEU A 89 -6.76 -4.18 -17.41
CA LEU A 89 -8.00 -4.49 -16.68
C LEU A 89 -7.99 -3.88 -15.28
N LEU A 90 -6.90 -4.02 -14.54
CA LEU A 90 -6.77 -3.49 -13.18
C LEU A 90 -6.74 -1.95 -13.16
N LEU A 91 -6.01 -1.32 -14.08
CA LEU A 91 -5.98 0.13 -14.23
C LEU A 91 -7.40 0.70 -14.45
N GLU A 92 -8.18 0.01 -15.29
CA GLU A 92 -9.53 0.45 -15.66
C GLU A 92 -10.55 0.16 -14.54
N LYS A 93 -10.53 -1.05 -13.97
CA LYS A 93 -11.63 -1.58 -13.15
C LYS A 93 -11.36 -1.61 -11.65
N SER A 94 -10.13 -1.39 -11.19
CA SER A 94 -9.81 -1.54 -9.77
C SER A 94 -10.36 -0.38 -8.94
N THR A 95 -11.32 -0.70 -8.07
CA THR A 95 -11.79 0.18 -7.01
C THR A 95 -10.80 0.21 -5.85
N LEU A 96 -10.13 -0.92 -5.56
CA LEU A 96 -9.11 -1.00 -4.52
C LEU A 96 -7.94 -0.05 -4.77
N LEU A 97 -7.47 0.06 -6.02
CA LEU A 97 -6.39 0.99 -6.39
C LEU A 97 -6.80 2.44 -6.15
N ALA A 98 -7.98 2.84 -6.62
CA ALA A 98 -8.50 4.20 -6.41
C ALA A 98 -8.60 4.54 -4.91
N LEU A 99 -9.19 3.64 -4.12
CA LEU A 99 -9.32 3.83 -2.67
C LEU A 99 -7.97 3.89 -1.95
N ALA A 100 -6.97 3.13 -2.40
CA ALA A 100 -5.62 3.21 -1.84
C ALA A 100 -4.98 4.59 -2.09
N ILE A 101 -5.12 5.13 -3.30
CA ILE A 101 -4.61 6.46 -3.67
C ILE A 101 -5.33 7.55 -2.86
N GLU A 102 -6.67 7.53 -2.84
CA GLU A 102 -7.49 8.48 -2.07
C GLU A 102 -7.16 8.43 -0.57
N SER A 103 -6.96 7.23 -0.03
CA SER A 103 -6.57 7.01 1.36
C SER A 103 -5.21 7.66 1.67
N MET A 104 -4.20 7.43 0.83
CA MET A 104 -2.88 8.01 1.03
C MET A 104 -2.93 9.53 1.02
N ILE A 105 -3.64 10.14 0.07
CA ILE A 105 -3.81 11.61 0.00
C ILE A 105 -4.48 12.12 1.26
N ARG A 106 -5.59 11.49 1.66
CA ARG A 106 -6.35 11.91 2.83
C ARG A 106 -5.52 11.84 4.12
N LEU A 107 -4.67 10.83 4.26
CA LEU A 107 -3.78 10.71 5.42
C LEU A 107 -2.74 11.84 5.45
N GLU A 108 -2.14 12.17 4.31
CA GLU A 108 -1.18 13.27 4.20
C GLU A 108 -1.84 14.64 4.48
N GLU A 109 -3.02 14.89 3.91
CA GLU A 109 -3.69 16.19 3.99
C GLU A 109 -4.43 16.45 5.31
N VAL A 110 -5.05 15.41 5.90
CA VAL A 110 -5.92 15.54 7.07
C VAL A 110 -5.32 14.89 8.31
N GLY A 111 -4.63 13.75 8.13
CA GLY A 111 -4.03 13.01 9.24
C GLY A 111 -2.78 13.70 9.79
N CYS A 112 -2.08 14.49 8.98
CA CYS A 112 -0.84 15.19 9.33
C CYS A 112 0.13 14.26 10.09
N PRO A 113 0.56 13.15 9.46
CA PRO A 113 1.38 12.16 10.14
C PRO A 113 2.67 12.79 10.66
N VAL A 114 3.14 12.31 11.82
CA VAL A 114 4.37 12.79 12.44
C VAL A 114 5.61 12.39 11.64
N ASP A 115 5.47 11.35 10.83
CA ASP A 115 6.47 10.95 9.85
C ASP A 115 5.82 10.21 8.67
N ARG A 116 6.44 10.32 7.50
CA ARG A 116 6.10 9.56 6.29
C ARG A 116 7.25 8.67 5.89
N ILE A 117 6.98 7.39 5.74
CA ILE A 117 7.99 6.37 5.43
C ILE A 117 7.61 5.70 4.12
N ASP A 118 8.42 5.90 3.09
CA ASP A 118 8.15 5.28 1.80
C ASP A 118 8.59 3.82 1.80
N PHE A 119 7.90 2.98 1.02
CA PHE A 119 8.34 1.61 0.78
C PHE A 119 9.78 1.53 0.23
N ARG A 120 10.22 2.57 -0.50
CA ARG A 120 11.61 2.73 -0.91
C ARG A 120 12.57 2.89 0.28
N ASP A 121 12.19 3.63 1.33
CA ASP A 121 12.98 3.77 2.55
C ASP A 121 13.13 2.39 3.22
N ILE A 122 12.02 1.66 3.36
CA ILE A 122 11.99 0.31 3.96
C ILE A 122 12.87 -0.66 3.17
N SER A 123 12.87 -0.55 1.84
CA SER A 123 13.62 -1.46 0.98
C SER A 123 15.12 -1.15 0.92
N THR A 124 15.50 0.13 1.10
CA THR A 124 16.89 0.59 0.95
C THR A 124 17.63 0.61 2.29
N ASP A 125 16.96 1.08 3.35
CA ASP A 125 17.51 1.17 4.70
C ASP A 125 16.42 0.76 5.72
N PRO A 126 16.16 -0.55 5.86
CA PRO A 126 15.13 -1.05 6.75
C PRO A 126 15.37 -0.67 8.22
N GLY A 127 16.63 -0.55 8.65
CA GLY A 127 16.98 -0.15 10.01
C GLY A 127 16.50 1.26 10.32
N ASN A 128 16.89 2.23 9.49
CA ASN A 128 16.44 3.62 9.64
C ASN A 128 14.92 3.76 9.50
N ALA A 129 14.29 3.02 8.57
CA ALA A 129 12.84 3.02 8.43
C ALA A 129 12.14 2.49 9.69
N ILE A 130 12.60 1.37 10.26
CA ILE A 130 12.05 0.81 11.52
C ILE A 130 12.27 1.80 12.67
N GLU A 131 13.45 2.39 12.79
CA GLU A 131 13.73 3.38 13.84
C GLU A 131 12.75 4.56 13.77
N ARG A 132 12.52 5.11 12.57
CA ARG A 132 11.55 6.19 12.34
C ARG A 132 10.13 5.80 12.70
N ILE A 133 9.70 4.57 12.36
CA ILE A 133 8.39 4.03 12.79
C ILE A 133 8.30 4.03 14.31
N LEU A 134 9.24 3.36 14.99
CA LEU A 134 9.23 3.17 16.44
C LEU A 134 9.25 4.51 17.18
N ARG A 135 10.11 5.42 16.75
CA ARG A 135 10.19 6.78 17.30
C ARG A 135 8.89 7.55 17.09
N GLY A 136 8.31 7.49 15.89
CA GLY A 136 7.06 8.17 15.56
C GLY A 136 5.86 7.68 16.40
N ILE A 137 5.88 6.42 16.83
CA ILE A 137 4.83 5.86 17.69
C ILE A 137 5.17 5.88 19.19
N GLY A 138 6.37 6.35 19.57
CA GLY A 138 6.83 6.46 20.96
C GLY A 138 7.26 5.14 21.60
N VAL A 139 7.81 4.21 20.80
CA VAL A 139 8.37 2.92 21.25
C VAL A 139 9.91 3.01 21.26
N SER A 140 10.57 2.24 22.12
CA SER A 140 12.04 2.19 22.18
C SER A 140 12.65 1.72 20.86
N THR A 141 13.85 2.21 20.56
CA THR A 141 14.62 1.90 19.34
C THR A 141 15.81 0.97 19.61
N ASP A 142 15.91 0.39 20.80
CA ASP A 142 17.06 -0.43 21.21
C ASP A 142 17.21 -1.71 20.35
N ASP A 143 16.09 -2.25 19.86
CA ASP A 143 16.05 -3.52 19.11
C ASP A 143 16.01 -3.34 17.58
N VAL A 144 16.28 -2.13 17.05
CA VAL A 144 16.13 -1.82 15.60
C VAL A 144 16.89 -2.80 14.71
N GLU A 145 18.14 -3.12 15.04
CA GLU A 145 18.95 -4.04 14.23
C GLU A 145 18.36 -5.46 14.22
N SER A 146 17.91 -5.95 15.37
CA SER A 146 17.26 -7.26 15.48
C SER A 146 15.98 -7.31 14.67
N LEU A 147 15.16 -6.26 14.73
CA LEU A 147 13.91 -6.15 13.96
C LEU A 147 14.19 -6.07 12.46
N ALA A 148 15.20 -5.31 12.03
CA ALA A 148 15.58 -5.20 10.63
C ALA A 148 16.03 -6.56 10.05
N ASP A 149 16.76 -7.35 10.83
CA ASP A 149 17.16 -8.70 10.45
C ASP A 149 15.96 -9.67 10.43
N GLU A 150 15.11 -9.65 11.45
CA GLU A 150 13.89 -10.48 11.55
C GLU A 150 12.93 -10.24 10.38
N PHE A 151 12.67 -8.98 10.05
CA PHE A 151 11.74 -8.57 8.99
C PHE A 151 12.42 -8.34 7.63
N SER A 152 13.67 -8.78 7.46
CA SER A 152 14.36 -8.70 6.18
C SER A 152 13.59 -9.44 5.09
N PHE A 153 13.56 -8.88 3.88
CA PHE A 153 12.88 -9.51 2.74
C PHE A 153 13.39 -10.94 2.50
N ALA A 154 14.68 -11.18 2.67
CA ALA A 154 15.30 -12.49 2.51
C ALA A 154 14.70 -13.56 3.46
N LYS A 155 14.36 -13.19 4.70
CA LYS A 155 13.70 -14.11 5.65
C LYS A 155 12.21 -14.24 5.36
N LEU A 156 11.52 -13.13 5.09
CA LEU A 156 10.08 -13.13 4.82
C LEU A 156 9.72 -13.89 3.54
N HIS A 157 10.57 -13.80 2.52
CA HIS A 157 10.35 -14.45 1.22
C HIS A 157 10.44 -15.97 1.26
N GLN A 158 11.11 -16.58 2.27
CA GLN A 158 11.43 -18.02 2.33
C GLN A 158 10.22 -18.93 2.06
N GLY A 159 10.00 -19.26 0.78
CA GLY A 159 8.89 -20.09 0.31
C GLY A 159 7.51 -19.42 0.32
N ASN A 160 7.42 -18.12 0.62
CA ASN A 160 6.13 -17.43 0.70
C ASN A 160 5.85 -16.59 -0.56
N PRO A 161 4.94 -17.04 -1.45
CA PRO A 161 4.68 -16.38 -2.73
C PRO A 161 3.98 -15.02 -2.59
N HIS A 162 3.49 -14.66 -1.40
CA HIS A 162 2.95 -13.33 -1.11
C HIS A 162 4.03 -12.23 -1.19
N TYR A 163 5.28 -12.56 -0.83
CA TYR A 163 6.42 -11.65 -0.92
C TYR A 163 7.09 -11.81 -2.28
N ARG A 164 6.85 -10.88 -3.21
CA ARG A 164 7.18 -11.08 -4.64
C ARG A 164 8.61 -10.70 -5.02
N ARG A 165 8.96 -9.41 -4.92
CA ARG A 165 10.27 -8.88 -5.36
C ARG A 165 10.98 -8.03 -4.31
N GLY A 166 10.25 -7.42 -3.38
CA GLY A 166 10.84 -6.50 -2.39
C GLY A 166 11.45 -5.22 -2.98
N ASN A 167 11.30 -4.99 -4.29
CA ASN A 167 11.85 -3.83 -4.98
C ASN A 167 10.75 -2.76 -5.16
N PRO A 168 10.97 -1.50 -4.70
CA PRO A 168 10.00 -0.42 -4.80
C PRO A 168 9.74 0.04 -6.24
N ASP A 169 10.73 -0.11 -7.14
CA ASP A 169 10.74 0.48 -8.48
C ASP A 169 10.52 -0.56 -9.58
N SER A 170 10.23 -1.82 -9.23
CA SER A 170 10.07 -2.90 -10.22
C SER A 170 8.89 -2.69 -11.18
N TRP A 171 8.00 -1.73 -10.89
CA TRP A 171 6.92 -1.34 -11.78
C TRP A 171 7.43 -0.76 -13.11
N GLN A 172 8.62 -0.15 -13.12
CA GLN A 172 9.19 0.46 -14.33
C GLN A 172 9.47 -0.58 -15.43
N GLU A 173 9.82 -1.80 -15.04
CA GLU A 173 10.11 -2.90 -15.96
C GLU A 173 8.88 -3.81 -16.19
N GLU A 174 7.88 -3.75 -15.30
CA GLU A 174 6.73 -4.66 -15.32
C GLU A 174 5.51 -4.08 -16.05
N LEU A 175 5.26 -2.78 -15.88
CA LEU A 175 4.09 -2.14 -16.45
C LEU A 175 4.35 -1.78 -17.91
N PRO A 176 3.47 -2.14 -18.85
CA PRO A 176 3.54 -1.67 -20.22
C PRO A 176 3.50 -0.14 -20.32
N ASP A 177 4.19 0.45 -21.30
CA ASP A 177 4.24 1.91 -21.50
C ASP A 177 2.85 2.54 -21.61
N ASP A 178 1.91 1.87 -22.27
CA ASP A 178 0.54 2.36 -22.41
C ASP A 178 -0.24 2.34 -21.08
N VAL A 179 0.07 1.39 -20.19
CA VAL A 179 -0.46 1.36 -18.83
C VAL A 179 0.15 2.47 -17.99
N ILE A 180 1.45 2.72 -18.09
CA ILE A 180 2.12 3.83 -17.37
C ILE A 180 1.51 5.17 -17.80
N ARG A 181 1.41 5.42 -19.11
CA ARG A 181 0.79 6.64 -19.65
C ARG A 181 -0.66 6.77 -19.20
N GLY A 182 -1.45 5.69 -19.30
CA GLY A 182 -2.84 5.70 -18.84
C GLY A 182 -2.97 5.97 -17.33
N PHE A 183 -2.01 5.50 -16.52
CA PHE A 183 -1.94 5.81 -15.10
C PHE A 183 -1.68 7.30 -14.86
N GLU A 184 -0.73 7.89 -15.58
CA GLU A 184 -0.39 9.32 -15.45
C GLU A 184 -1.53 10.23 -15.95
N GLU A 185 -2.20 9.86 -17.04
CA GLU A 185 -3.39 10.56 -17.52
C GLU A 185 -4.51 10.55 -16.48
N LYS A 186 -4.67 9.43 -15.76
CA LYS A 186 -5.75 9.23 -14.79
C LYS A 186 -5.44 9.79 -13.39
N TRP A 187 -4.19 9.66 -12.92
CA TRP A 187 -3.79 9.94 -11.54
C TRP A 187 -2.50 10.77 -11.43
N GLY A 188 -2.07 11.44 -12.49
CA GLY A 188 -0.82 12.22 -12.48
C GLY A 188 -0.82 13.37 -11.46
N HIS A 189 -1.99 13.94 -11.17
CA HIS A 189 -2.12 14.96 -10.12
C HIS A 189 -1.86 14.36 -8.73
N GLU A 190 -2.51 13.23 -8.43
CA GLU A 190 -2.41 12.48 -7.20
C GLU A 190 -0.98 11.97 -6.95
N LEU A 191 -0.31 11.46 -8.01
CA LEU A 191 1.10 11.08 -7.95
C LEU A 191 1.97 12.25 -7.50
N LYS A 192 1.77 13.43 -8.11
CA LYS A 192 2.50 14.65 -7.76
C LYS A 192 2.21 15.10 -6.32
N THR A 193 0.96 15.06 -5.88
CA THR A 193 0.56 15.37 -4.49
C THR A 193 1.26 14.45 -3.50
N LEU A 194 1.37 13.17 -3.85
CA LEU A 194 2.11 12.19 -3.07
C LEU A 194 3.63 12.25 -3.27
N GLY A 195 4.16 13.21 -4.05
CA GLY A 195 5.61 13.39 -4.24
C GLY A 195 6.28 12.39 -5.18
N TYR A 196 5.52 11.61 -5.95
CA TYR A 196 6.07 10.74 -6.99
C TYR A 196 6.17 11.50 -8.32
N SER A 197 7.33 11.43 -8.97
CA SER A 197 7.53 12.04 -10.27
C SER A 197 6.71 11.32 -11.35
N ALA A 198 6.06 12.10 -12.22
CA ALA A 198 5.64 11.62 -13.53
C ALA A 198 6.89 11.16 -14.30
N THR A 199 6.77 10.05 -15.01
CA THR A 199 7.82 9.52 -15.86
C THR A 199 7.90 10.45 -17.08
N THR A 200 8.97 11.25 -17.15
CA THR A 200 9.28 12.09 -18.32
C THR A 200 9.60 11.26 -19.54
#